data_AF-A0A947Y7V2-F1
#
_entry.id   AF-A0A947Y7V2-F1
#
_cell.length_a   1.000
_cell.length_b   1.000
_cell.length_c   1.000
_cell.angle_alpha   90.00
_cell.angle_beta   90.00
_cell.angle_gamma   90.00
#
_symmetry.space_group_name_H-M   'P 1'
#
loop_
_entity.id
_entity.type
_entity.pdbx_description
1 polymer ?
#
loop_
_entity_poly.entity_id
_entity_poly.type
_entity_poly.pdbx_seq_one_letter_code
_entity_poly.pdbx_strand_id
1 'polypeptide(L)' 'MELIKEYGLLILPLILINLVLIFICLKDLFTREKVTGNNKWLWAGIIIFIQLLGPVLYLMFGRKED' A
#
# COMPACT_ATOMS: atom_id res chain seq x y z
N MET A 1 7.53 0.70 26.71
CA MET A 1 8.28 -0.48 26.23
C MET A 1 7.51 -1.78 26.50
N GLU A 2 6.76 -1.89 27.60
CA GLU A 2 5.98 -3.10 27.95
C GLU A 2 4.83 -3.38 26.97
N LEU A 3 4.08 -2.36 26.55
CA LEU A 3 2.97 -2.49 25.57
C LEU A 3 3.40 -3.17 24.25
N ILE A 4 4.57 -2.82 23.69
CA ILE A 4 5.05 -3.44 22.43
C ILE A 4 5.45 -4.90 22.66
N LYS A 5 5.99 -5.24 23.84
CA LYS A 5 6.32 -6.62 24.17
C LYS A 5 5.07 -7.46 24.42
N GLU A 6 4.04 -6.86 25.00
CA GLU A 6 2.78 -7.51 25.36
C GLU A 6 1.87 -7.71 24.14
N TYR A 7 1.79 -6.72 23.22
CA TYR A 7 0.96 -6.78 22.02
C TYR A 7 1.73 -7.03 20.72
N GLY A 8 3.04 -7.26 20.80
CA GLY A 8 3.90 -7.43 19.62
C GLY A 8 3.41 -8.51 18.67
N LEU A 9 2.89 -9.63 19.20
CA LEU A 9 2.32 -10.72 18.42
C LEU A 9 1.03 -10.32 17.68
N LEU A 10 0.25 -9.38 18.21
CA LEU A 10 -0.97 -8.84 17.59
C LEU A 10 -0.66 -7.76 16.53
N ILE A 11 0.37 -6.94 16.76
CA ILE A 11 0.76 -5.85 15.86
C ILE A 11 1.53 -6.39 14.64
N LEU A 12 2.34 -7.44 14.83
CA LEU A 12 3.14 -8.06 13.77
C LEU A 12 2.33 -8.46 12.52
N PRO A 13 1.18 -9.16 12.60
CA PRO A 13 0.40 -9.50 11.42
C PRO A 13 -0.13 -8.27 10.69
N LEU A 14 -0.52 -7.20 11.41
CA LEU A 14 -0.99 -5.96 10.78
C LEU A 14 0.11 -5.30 9.94
N ILE A 15 1.34 -5.25 10.48
CA ILE A 15 2.51 -4.72 9.76
C ILE A 15 2.83 -5.60 8.56
N LEU A 16 2.83 -6.93 8.71
CA LEU A 16 3.11 -7.86 7.61
C LEU A 16 2.09 -7.71 6.47
N ILE A 17 0.79 -7.61 6.79
CA ILE A 17 -0.26 -7.38 5.80
C ILE A 17 -0.02 -6.07 5.07
N ASN A 18 0.27 -4.98 5.80
CA ASN A 18 0.54 -3.68 5.20
C ASN A 18 1.76 -3.72 4.26
N LEU A 19 2.85 -4.37 4.66
CA LEU A 19 4.05 -4.52 3.84
C LEU A 19 3.76 -5.32 2.56
N VAL A 20 3.08 -6.47 2.68
CA VAL A 20 2.69 -7.30 1.52
C VAL A 20 1.81 -6.48 0.57
N LEU A 21 0.85 -5.72 1.11
CA LEU A 21 -0.05 -4.88 0.32
C LEU A 21 0.70 -3.79 -0.45
N ILE A 22 1.67 -3.12 0.20
CA ILE A 22 2.54 -2.14 -0.45
C ILE A 22 3.33 -2.79 -1.59
N PHE A 23 3.97 -3.94 -1.36
CA PHE A 23 4.72 -4.64 -2.40
C PHE A 23 3.85 -5.01 -3.61
N ILE A 24 2.66 -5.55 -3.37
CA ILE A 24 1.70 -5.90 -4.43
C ILE A 24 1.30 -4.65 -5.22
N CYS A 25 0.95 -3.56 -4.53
CA CYS A 25 0.47 -2.34 -5.19
C CYS A 25 1.59 -1.63 -5.97
N LEU A 26 2.81 -1.59 -5.44
CA LEU A 26 3.95 -1.04 -6.17
C LEU A 26 4.27 -1.87 -7.41
N LYS A 27 4.26 -3.20 -7.29
CA LYS A 27 4.43 -4.09 -8.45
C LYS A 27 3.37 -3.83 -9.52
N ASP A 28 2.09 -3.79 -9.14
CA ASP A 28 0.97 -3.50 -10.06
C ASP A 28 1.15 -2.11 -10.71
N LEU A 29 1.52 -1.09 -9.91
CA LEU A 29 1.75 0.28 -10.38
C LEU A 29 2.84 0.38 -11.45
N PHE A 30 3.96 -0.33 -11.27
CA PHE A 30 5.04 -0.31 -12.24
C PHE A 30 4.65 -1.04 -13.54
N THR A 31 3.88 -2.13 -13.45
CA THR A 31 3.46 -2.92 -14.60
C THR A 31 2.39 -2.23 -15.47
N ARG A 32 1.49 -1.44 -14.88
CA ARG A 32 0.41 -0.80 -15.66
C ARG A 32 0.91 0.29 -16.59
N GLU A 33 0.37 0.38 -17.81
CA GLU A 33 0.71 1.47 -18.72
C GLU A 33 0.07 2.80 -18.29
N LYS A 34 -1.19 2.74 -17.85
CA LYS A 34 -1.99 3.91 -17.45
C LYS A 34 -2.51 3.74 -16.02
N VAL A 35 -2.55 4.87 -15.32
CA VAL A 35 -3.14 4.99 -13.99
C VAL A 35 -4.04 6.22 -13.95
N THR A 36 -4.91 6.30 -12.96
CA THR A 36 -5.77 7.48 -12.80
C THR A 36 -4.93 8.74 -12.64
N GLY A 37 -5.26 9.79 -13.41
CA GLY A 37 -4.46 11.02 -13.49
C GLY A 37 -3.12 10.90 -14.23
N ASN A 38 -2.81 9.73 -14.81
CA ASN A 38 -1.59 9.47 -15.59
C ASN A 38 -0.26 9.78 -14.86
N ASN A 39 -0.27 9.79 -13.52
CA ASN A 39 0.90 10.11 -12.70
C ASN A 39 1.21 8.96 -11.76
N LYS A 40 2.12 8.07 -12.18
CA LYS A 40 2.56 6.93 -11.35
C LYS A 40 3.27 7.38 -10.07
N TRP A 41 4.03 8.47 -10.12
CA TRP A 41 4.80 8.97 -8.96
C TRP A 41 3.89 9.42 -7.83
N LEU A 42 2.77 10.07 -8.16
CA LEU A 42 1.74 10.43 -7.18
C LEU A 42 1.19 9.19 -6.46
N TRP A 43 0.85 8.14 -7.22
CA TRP A 43 0.34 6.89 -6.65
C TRP A 43 1.38 6.15 -5.82
N ALA A 44 2.65 6.12 -6.25
CA ALA A 44 3.74 5.55 -5.45
C ALA A 44 3.86 6.25 -4.09
N GLY A 45 3.79 7.58 -4.07
CA GLY A 45 3.79 8.35 -2.82
C GLY A 45 2.58 8.01 -1.94
N ILE A 46 1.38 7.95 -2.52
CA ILE A 46 0.16 7.57 -1.80
C ILE A 46 0.30 6.19 -1.15
N ILE A 47 0.76 5.19 -1.91
CA ILE A 47 0.95 3.80 -1.44
C ILE A 47 1.93 3.73 -0.26
N ILE A 48 3.03 4.49 -0.30
CA ILE A 48 4.10 4.40 0.69
C ILE A 48 3.78 5.20 1.96
N PHE A 49 3.19 6.40 1.83
CA PHE A 49 3.08 7.35 2.95
C PHE A 49 1.75 7.30 3.71
N ILE A 50 0.68 6.76 3.13
CA ILE A 50 -0.66 6.78 3.75
C ILE A 50 -1.00 5.43 4.44
N GLN A 51 0.03 4.66 4.84
CA GLN A 51 -0.11 3.32 5.46
C GLN A 51 -1.13 2.45 4.71
N LEU A 52 -2.01 1.71 5.40
CA LEU A 52 -3.01 0.84 4.78
C LEU A 52 -3.97 1.57 3.83
N LEU A 53 -4.24 2.86 4.05
CA LEU A 53 -5.15 3.61 3.19
C LEU A 53 -4.54 3.87 1.82
N GLY A 54 -3.23 4.06 1.72
CA GLY A 54 -2.54 4.31 0.45
C GLY A 54 -2.74 3.22 -0.60
N PRO A 55 -2.36 1.96 -0.31
CA PRO A 55 -2.61 0.81 -1.16
C PRO A 55 -4.10 0.62 -1.46
N VAL A 56 -4.99 0.79 -0.47
CA VAL A 56 -6.44 0.66 -0.68
C VAL A 56 -6.97 1.71 -1.65
N LEU A 57 -6.56 2.97 -1.49
CA LEU A 57 -6.92 4.05 -2.43
C LEU A 57 -6.38 3.79 -3.83
N TYR A 58 -5.15 3.29 -3.94
CA TYR A 58 -4.60 2.89 -5.23
C TYR A 58 -5.45 1.80 -5.87
N LEU A 59 -5.75 0.71 -5.16
CA LEU A 59 -6.52 -0.40 -5.72
C LEU A 59 -7.94 0.01 -6.15
N MET A 60 -8.59 0.90 -5.41
CA MET A 60 -9.97 1.35 -5.72
C MET A 60 -10.03 2.42 -6.80
N PHE A 61 -9.10 3.39 -6.78
CA PHE A 61 -9.20 4.61 -7.60
C PHE A 61 -8.01 4.82 -8.54
N GLY A 62 -6.82 4.40 -8.14
CA GLY A 62 -5.59 4.60 -8.91
C GLY A 62 -5.38 3.57 -10.01
N ARG A 63 -5.78 2.35 -9.72
CA ARG A 63 -5.73 1.19 -10.58
C ARG A 63 -6.79 1.32 -11.67
N LYS A 64 -6.34 1.49 -12.91
CA LYS A 64 -7.24 1.39 -14.07
C LYS A 64 -7.26 -0.04 -14.53
N GLU A 65 -8.41 -0.69 -14.42
CA GLU A 65 -8.64 -1.95 -15.12
C GLU A 65 -8.71 -1.65 -16.62
N ASP A 66 -7.87 -2.32 -17.39
CA ASP A 66 -7.91 -2.24 -18.86
C ASP A 66 -9.11 -3.02 -19.39
#